data_AF-A0A7Z9KQ22-F1
#
_entry.id   AF-A0A7Z9KQ22-F1
#
_cell.length_a   1.000
_cell.length_b   1.000
_cell.length_c   1.000
_cell.angle_alpha   90.00
_cell.angle_beta   90.00
_cell.angle_gamma   90.00
#
_symmetry.space_group_name_H-M   'P 1'
#
loop_
_entity.id
_entity.type
_entity.pdbx_description
1 polymer ?
#
loop_
_entity_poly.entity_id
_entity_poly.type
_entity_poly.pdbx_seq_one_letter_code
_entity_poly.pdbx_strand_id
1 'polypeptide(L)'
;MKITAKQWQHFDREGFLRLGQVASDQQLVDMQQRINDIMLGLAPINYDQLLMQLDREPGTGKPGPQTTGHKGATLLYRKFQQLEFDPLFFTYITHPLFESICQRTYGRQTSVSCYRAMFMNKPAGEGTYLSWHQDRWIDLDQDPQITIYTALDPATQEKGCQLMMN
;
A
#
# COMPACT_ATOMS: atom_id res chain seq x y z
N MET A 1 -14.32 -9.11 -11.65
CA MET A 1 -13.94 -10.17 -10.68
C MET A 1 -14.89 -10.13 -9.48
N LYS A 2 -15.21 -11.26 -8.83
CA LYS A 2 -15.99 -11.32 -7.58
C LYS A 2 -15.39 -12.38 -6.64
N ILE A 3 -15.44 -12.15 -5.33
CA ILE A 3 -14.99 -13.12 -4.32
C ILE A 3 -16.09 -14.15 -4.09
N THR A 4 -15.75 -15.43 -4.23
CA THR A 4 -16.67 -16.55 -4.04
C THR A 4 -16.89 -16.86 -2.55
N ALA A 5 -17.98 -17.57 -2.23
CA ALA A 5 -18.25 -18.01 -0.85
C ALA A 5 -17.11 -18.86 -0.26
N LYS A 6 -16.48 -19.72 -1.07
CA LYS A 6 -15.31 -20.52 -0.64
C LYS A 6 -14.10 -19.65 -0.31
N GLN A 7 -13.86 -18.61 -1.09
CA GLN A 7 -12.77 -17.66 -0.82
C GLN A 7 -13.04 -16.83 0.44
N TRP A 8 -14.29 -16.44 0.68
CA TRP A 8 -14.67 -15.80 1.95
C TRP A 8 -14.46 -16.73 3.14
N GLN A 9 -14.89 -17.98 3.06
CA GLN A 9 -14.64 -18.97 4.12
C GLN A 9 -13.14 -19.19 4.39
N HIS A 10 -12.30 -19.12 3.35
CA HIS A 10 -10.85 -19.15 3.52
C HIS A 10 -10.34 -17.91 4.24
N PHE A 11 -10.78 -16.71 3.83
CA PHE A 11 -10.42 -15.47 4.50
C PHE A 11 -10.83 -15.48 5.98
N ASP A 12 -12.08 -15.87 6.29
CA ASP A 12 -12.60 -15.93 7.65
C ASP A 12 -11.82 -16.92 8.53
N ARG A 13 -11.24 -17.97 7.93
CA ARG A 13 -10.46 -18.99 8.65
C ARG A 13 -8.99 -18.63 8.79
N GLU A 14 -8.36 -18.11 7.74
CA GLU A 14 -6.90 -17.90 7.66
C GLU A 14 -6.48 -16.44 7.93
N GLY A 15 -7.42 -15.50 7.99
CA GLY A 15 -7.12 -14.07 8.17
C GLY A 15 -6.55 -13.37 6.93
N PHE A 16 -6.35 -14.07 5.81
CA PHE A 16 -5.92 -13.48 4.55
C PHE A 16 -6.48 -14.22 3.32
N LEU A 17 -6.46 -13.56 2.16
CA LEU A 17 -6.88 -14.14 0.89
C LEU A 17 -6.05 -13.55 -0.26
N ARG A 18 -5.44 -14.43 -1.08
CA ARG A 18 -4.81 -14.02 -2.33
C ARG A 18 -5.87 -13.83 -3.42
N LEU A 19 -6.04 -12.59 -3.89
CA LEU A 19 -6.99 -12.23 -4.95
C LEU A 19 -6.47 -12.59 -6.36
N GLY A 20 -5.16 -12.74 -6.54
CA GLY A 20 -4.56 -12.84 -7.87
C GLY A 20 -4.38 -11.45 -8.50
N GLN A 21 -4.48 -11.36 -9.82
CA GLN A 21 -4.31 -10.10 -10.54
C GLN A 21 -5.62 -9.30 -10.58
N VAL A 22 -5.63 -8.14 -9.94
CA VAL A 22 -6.78 -7.22 -9.91
C VAL A 22 -6.60 -6.06 -10.88
N ALA A 23 -5.41 -5.45 -10.91
CA ALA A 23 -5.06 -4.44 -11.91
C ALA A 23 -4.87 -5.09 -13.28
N SER A 24 -5.29 -4.41 -14.36
CA SER A 24 -4.84 -4.80 -15.70
C SER A 24 -3.32 -4.63 -15.84
N ASP A 25 -2.71 -5.27 -16.83
CA ASP A 25 -1.28 -5.12 -17.11
C ASP A 25 -0.91 -3.64 -17.33
N GLN A 26 -1.75 -2.91 -18.07
CA GLN A 26 -1.54 -1.49 -18.31
C GLN A 26 -1.66 -0.67 -17.02
N GLN A 27 -2.68 -0.91 -16.20
CA GLN A 27 -2.82 -0.21 -14.90
C GLN A 27 -1.62 -0.48 -14.00
N LEU A 28 -1.08 -1.70 -14.01
CA LEU A 28 0.11 -2.04 -13.23
C LEU A 28 1.33 -1.26 -13.72
N VAL A 29 1.58 -1.22 -15.03
CA VAL A 29 2.67 -0.43 -15.63
C VAL A 29 2.52 1.05 -15.30
N ASP A 30 1.30 1.60 -15.43
CA ASP A 30 1.03 3.01 -15.14
C ASP A 30 1.27 3.35 -13.66
N MET A 31 0.84 2.46 -12.74
CA MET A 31 1.12 2.61 -11.30
C MET A 31 2.63 2.54 -11.00
N GLN A 32 3.35 1.58 -11.59
CA GLN A 32 4.81 1.46 -11.43
C GLN A 32 5.53 2.73 -11.88
N GLN A 33 5.20 3.23 -13.09
CA GLN A 33 5.80 4.45 -13.61
C GLN A 33 5.44 5.65 -12.73
N ARG A 34 4.18 5.77 -12.29
CA ARG A 34 3.75 6.86 -11.42
C ARG A 34 4.51 6.88 -10.09
N ILE A 35 4.76 5.72 -9.47
CA ILE A 35 5.59 5.63 -8.26
C ILE A 35 7.01 6.15 -8.52
N ASN A 36 7.63 5.74 -9.64
CA ASN A 36 8.96 6.22 -10.01
C ASN A 36 8.96 7.73 -10.24
N ASP A 37 7.96 8.26 -10.94
CA ASP A 37 7.83 9.70 -11.18
C ASP A 37 7.64 10.48 -9.87
N ILE A 38 6.86 9.97 -8.91
CA ILE A 38 6.71 10.57 -7.57
C ILE A 38 8.05 10.58 -6.84
N MET A 39 8.77 9.45 -6.83
CA MET A 39 10.07 9.34 -6.16
C MET A 39 11.12 10.25 -6.79
N LEU A 40 11.10 10.43 -8.11
CA LEU A 40 12.02 11.29 -8.85
C LEU A 40 11.59 12.77 -8.88
N GLY A 41 10.42 13.13 -8.35
CA GLY A 41 9.92 14.51 -8.33
C GLY A 41 9.35 14.97 -9.69
N LEU A 42 8.99 14.04 -10.57
CA LEU A 42 8.48 14.29 -11.93
C LEU A 42 6.96 14.25 -12.00
N ALA A 43 6.29 13.61 -11.02
CA ALA A 43 4.84 13.53 -11.00
C ALA A 43 4.20 14.90 -10.71
N PRO A 44 3.12 15.29 -11.41
CA PRO A 44 2.43 16.56 -11.23
C PRO A 44 1.46 16.51 -10.04
N ILE A 45 2.00 16.43 -8.82
CA ILE A 45 1.24 16.29 -7.58
C ILE A 45 1.69 17.31 -6.53
N ASN A 46 0.86 17.51 -5.49
CA ASN A 46 1.22 18.35 -4.36
C ASN A 46 2.08 17.59 -3.35
N TYR A 47 3.41 17.67 -3.47
CA TYR A 47 4.35 17.00 -2.56
C TYR A 47 4.25 17.46 -1.10
N ASP A 48 3.73 18.66 -0.83
CA ASP A 48 3.56 19.16 0.53
C ASP A 48 2.46 18.40 1.30
N GLN A 49 1.59 17.68 0.59
CA GLN A 49 0.60 16.78 1.18
C GLN A 49 1.24 15.41 1.47
N LEU A 50 2.07 14.89 0.57
CA LEU A 50 2.60 13.54 0.69
C LEU A 50 3.57 13.41 1.88
N LEU A 51 3.24 12.51 2.80
CA LEU A 51 4.12 12.12 3.89
C LEU A 51 5.14 11.08 3.36
N MET A 52 6.41 11.46 3.23
CA MET A 52 7.44 10.65 2.58
C MET A 52 8.53 10.21 3.58
N GLN A 53 9.28 9.16 3.23
CA GLN A 53 10.40 8.64 4.04
C GLN A 53 11.46 7.96 3.15
N LEU A 54 12.72 8.39 3.28
CA LEU A 54 13.87 7.68 2.67
C LEU A 54 14.14 6.36 3.41
N ASP A 55 14.61 5.33 2.70
CA ASP A 55 14.99 4.06 3.33
C ASP A 55 16.09 4.26 4.36
N ARG A 56 17.05 5.13 4.04
CA ARG A 56 18.13 5.53 4.94
C ARG A 56 18.34 7.04 4.89
N GLU A 57 18.54 7.62 6.06
CA GLU A 57 19.09 8.97 6.16
C GLU A 57 20.58 8.92 5.80
N PRO A 58 21.06 9.84 4.93
CA PRO A 58 22.46 9.89 4.53
C PRO A 58 23.41 9.92 5.73
N GLY A 59 24.37 8.98 5.75
CA GLY A 59 25.41 8.91 6.76
C GLY A 59 25.00 8.29 8.11
N THR A 60 23.74 7.93 8.34
CA THR A 60 23.30 7.35 9.62
C THR A 60 22.96 5.87 9.55
N GLY A 61 22.65 5.36 8.35
CA GLY A 61 22.23 3.97 8.13
C GLY A 61 20.85 3.63 8.74
N LYS A 62 20.20 4.60 9.39
CA LYS A 62 18.87 4.47 10.00
C LYS A 62 17.80 4.97 9.02
N PRO A 63 16.54 4.53 9.17
CA PRO A 63 15.43 5.09 8.42
C PRO A 63 15.37 6.62 8.54
N GLY A 64 15.14 7.30 7.41
CA GLY A 64 14.98 8.74 7.43
C GLY A 64 13.72 9.18 8.19
N PRO A 65 13.61 10.47 8.55
CA PRO A 65 12.40 10.98 9.20
C PRO A 65 11.21 10.88 8.24
N GLN A 66 10.05 10.55 8.79
CA GLN A 66 8.79 10.54 8.07
C GLN A 66 8.12 11.91 8.20
N THR A 67 8.22 12.74 7.16
CA THR A 67 7.65 14.10 7.13
C THR A 67 7.06 14.37 5.76
N THR A 68 6.21 15.39 5.66
CA THR A 68 5.70 15.85 4.37
C THR A 68 6.83 16.43 3.51
N GLY A 69 6.59 16.45 2.19
CA GLY A 69 7.52 17.02 1.21
C GLY A 69 8.50 16.01 0.61
N HIS A 70 8.91 16.31 -0.62
CA HIS A 70 9.92 15.54 -1.37
C HIS A 70 11.28 15.61 -0.70
N LYS A 71 12.01 14.48 -0.70
CA LYS A 71 13.31 14.30 -0.02
C LYS A 71 14.46 14.14 -1.00
N GLY A 72 14.30 14.63 -2.23
CA GLY A 72 15.28 14.54 -3.31
C GLY A 72 14.93 13.47 -4.34
N ALA A 73 15.41 13.67 -5.56
CA ALA A 73 15.14 12.79 -6.70
C ALA A 73 15.96 11.50 -6.57
N THR A 74 15.34 10.44 -6.06
CA THR A 74 15.96 9.13 -5.86
C THR A 74 14.90 8.04 -5.78
N LEU A 75 15.25 6.80 -6.12
CA LEU A 75 14.36 5.64 -5.94
C LEU A 75 14.49 5.00 -4.54
N LEU A 76 15.31 5.60 -3.67
CA LEU A 76 15.61 5.10 -2.31
C LEU A 76 14.60 5.58 -1.25
N TYR A 77 13.35 5.87 -1.65
CA TYR A 77 12.26 6.00 -0.69
C TYR A 77 11.85 4.63 -0.18
N ARG A 78 11.58 4.48 1.12
CA ARG A 78 10.95 3.26 1.66
C ARG A 78 9.44 3.35 1.74
N LYS A 79 8.91 4.57 1.83
CA LYS A 79 7.49 4.80 2.10
C LYS A 79 7.06 6.18 1.66
N PHE A 80 5.85 6.26 1.15
CA PHE A 80 5.06 7.48 1.21
C PHE A 80 3.57 7.15 1.38
N GLN A 81 2.83 8.10 1.96
CA GLN A 81 1.41 7.96 2.27
C GLN A 81 0.60 9.05 1.56
N GLN A 82 -0.72 8.95 1.69
CA GLN A 82 -1.71 9.84 1.09
C GLN A 82 -1.84 9.65 -0.43
N LEU A 83 -1.66 8.41 -0.90
CA LEU A 83 -1.80 8.09 -2.32
C LEU A 83 -3.23 8.23 -2.84
N GLU A 84 -4.22 8.25 -1.96
CA GLU A 84 -5.61 8.54 -2.30
C GLU A 84 -5.81 9.92 -2.95
N PHE A 85 -4.86 10.85 -2.82
CA PHE A 85 -4.91 12.15 -3.50
C PHE A 85 -4.31 12.13 -4.91
N ASP A 86 -3.55 11.10 -5.29
CA ASP A 86 -3.12 10.94 -6.68
C ASP A 86 -4.27 10.32 -7.50
N PRO A 87 -4.72 10.94 -8.60
CA PRO A 87 -5.90 10.47 -9.35
C PRO A 87 -5.79 9.05 -9.90
N LEU A 88 -4.57 8.61 -10.26
CA LEU A 88 -4.34 7.27 -10.78
C LEU A 88 -4.55 6.24 -9.67
N PHE A 89 -3.96 6.48 -8.50
CA PHE A 89 -4.17 5.62 -7.34
C PHE A 89 -5.59 5.69 -6.81
N PHE A 90 -6.22 6.87 -6.79
CA PHE A 90 -7.62 7.03 -6.40
C PHE A 90 -8.54 6.13 -7.24
N THR A 91 -8.33 6.11 -8.56
CA THR A 91 -9.08 5.25 -9.47
C THR A 91 -8.89 3.77 -9.15
N TYR A 92 -7.66 3.37 -8.77
CA TYR A 92 -7.37 1.99 -8.42
C TYR A 92 -7.95 1.58 -7.05
N ILE A 93 -7.81 2.41 -6.01
CA ILE A 93 -8.32 2.08 -4.67
C ILE A 93 -9.86 2.08 -4.61
N THR A 94 -10.51 2.77 -5.54
CA THR A 94 -11.99 2.77 -5.69
C THR A 94 -12.49 1.66 -6.62
N HIS A 95 -11.64 0.69 -6.99
CA HIS A 95 -12.03 -0.41 -7.85
C HIS A 95 -13.25 -1.19 -7.28
N PRO A 96 -14.25 -1.58 -8.09
CA PRO A 96 -15.49 -2.21 -7.60
C PRO A 96 -15.31 -3.48 -6.77
N LEU A 97 -14.22 -4.23 -7.00
CA LEU A 97 -13.87 -5.38 -6.15
C LEU A 97 -13.58 -4.95 -4.72
N PHE A 98 -12.81 -3.88 -4.52
CA PHE A 98 -12.45 -3.35 -3.20
C PHE A 98 -13.67 -2.77 -2.51
N GLU A 99 -14.54 -2.08 -3.25
CA GLU A 99 -15.84 -1.65 -2.73
C GLU A 99 -16.67 -2.84 -2.24
N SER A 100 -16.73 -3.94 -3.01
CA SER A 100 -17.48 -5.14 -2.60
C SER A 100 -16.90 -5.82 -1.36
N ILE A 101 -15.58 -5.77 -1.17
CA ILE A 101 -14.90 -6.24 0.04
C ILE A 101 -15.34 -5.36 1.22
N CYS A 102 -15.23 -4.04 1.09
CA CYS A 102 -15.65 -3.10 2.13
C CYS A 102 -17.13 -3.26 2.49
N GLN A 103 -18.03 -3.43 1.51
CA GLN A 103 -19.45 -3.67 1.75
C GLN A 103 -19.72 -4.97 2.51
N ARG A 104 -18.92 -6.02 2.29
CA ARG A 104 -19.02 -7.29 3.02
C ARG A 104 -18.45 -7.19 4.43
N THR A 105 -17.37 -6.43 4.61
CA THR A 105 -16.69 -6.27 5.90
C THR A 105 -17.46 -5.32 6.83
N TYR A 106 -17.82 -4.14 6.34
CA TYR A 106 -18.40 -3.06 7.14
C TYR A 106 -19.93 -2.94 7.01
N GLY A 107 -20.53 -3.64 6.05
CA GLY A 107 -21.96 -3.57 5.75
C GLY A 107 -22.30 -2.56 4.65
N ARG A 108 -23.32 -2.88 3.83
CA ARG A 108 -23.69 -2.09 2.62
C ARG A 108 -24.18 -0.66 2.91
N GLN A 109 -24.63 -0.41 4.14
CA GLN A 109 -25.15 0.90 4.56
C GLN A 109 -24.08 1.78 5.21
N THR A 110 -22.88 1.24 5.42
CA THR A 110 -21.78 1.94 6.07
C THR A 110 -20.96 2.68 5.03
N SER A 111 -20.84 4.00 5.17
CA SER A 111 -19.89 4.77 4.38
C SER A 111 -18.47 4.45 4.81
N VAL A 112 -17.60 4.17 3.84
CA VAL A 112 -16.20 3.80 4.09
C VAL A 112 -15.31 4.86 3.44
N SER A 113 -14.36 5.38 4.22
CA SER A 113 -13.29 6.26 3.74
C SER A 113 -11.94 5.54 3.81
N CYS A 114 -11.00 5.94 2.96
CA CYS A 114 -9.63 5.47 3.09
C CYS A 114 -9.02 6.10 4.35
N TYR A 115 -8.63 5.29 5.34
CA TYR A 115 -7.88 5.78 6.49
C TYR A 115 -6.45 6.14 6.08
N ARG A 116 -5.83 5.30 5.24
CA ARG A 116 -4.44 5.47 4.78
C ARG A 116 -4.19 4.65 3.52
N ALA A 117 -3.87 5.29 2.39
CA ALA A 117 -3.22 4.62 1.28
C ALA A 117 -1.72 4.91 1.31
N MET A 118 -0.90 3.86 1.20
CA MET A 118 0.55 3.98 1.31
C MET A 118 1.27 3.07 0.34
N PHE A 119 2.38 3.57 -0.20
CA PHE A 119 3.35 2.78 -0.91
C PHE A 119 4.46 2.37 0.06
N MET A 120 4.89 1.11 -0.06
CA MET A 120 6.01 0.54 0.66
C MET A 120 7.00 0.01 -0.35
N ASN A 121 8.19 0.58 -0.34
CA ASN A 121 9.28 0.16 -1.21
C ASN A 121 10.28 -0.70 -0.44
N LYS A 122 10.91 -1.63 -1.15
CA LYS A 122 12.13 -2.31 -0.73
C LYS A 122 13.18 -2.01 -1.79
N PRO A 123 13.89 -0.87 -1.69
CA PRO A 123 14.77 -0.43 -2.75
C PRO A 123 15.86 -1.48 -3.03
N ALA A 124 16.20 -1.68 -4.30
CA ALA A 124 17.23 -2.62 -4.69
C ALA A 124 18.58 -2.26 -4.04
N GLY A 125 19.24 -3.24 -3.42
CA GLY A 125 20.52 -3.04 -2.71
C GLY A 125 20.37 -2.42 -1.31
N GLU A 126 19.17 -1.99 -0.93
CA GLU A 126 18.84 -1.51 0.41
C GLU A 126 17.59 -2.23 0.96
N GLY A 127 16.86 -1.59 1.86
CA GLY A 127 15.69 -2.15 2.51
C GLY A 127 15.94 -2.50 3.96
N THR A 128 15.04 -2.02 4.81
CA THR A 128 15.01 -2.37 6.23
C THR A 128 14.07 -3.55 6.46
N TYR A 129 14.53 -4.57 7.20
CA TYR A 129 13.68 -5.67 7.63
C TYR A 129 12.49 -5.13 8.46
N LEU A 130 11.28 -5.56 8.11
CA LEU A 130 10.07 -5.23 8.84
C LEU A 130 9.77 -6.40 9.79
N SER A 131 9.82 -6.14 11.10
CA SER A 131 9.51 -7.14 12.11
C SER A 131 8.04 -7.56 12.06
N TRP A 132 7.75 -8.74 12.59
CA TRP A 132 6.38 -9.19 12.85
C TRP A 132 5.61 -8.14 13.68
N HIS A 133 4.41 -7.82 13.23
CA HIS A 133 3.49 -6.87 13.89
C HIS A 133 2.05 -7.15 13.45
N GLN A 134 1.10 -6.51 14.13
CA GLN A 134 -0.29 -6.42 13.72
C GLN A 134 -0.60 -4.94 13.43
N ASP A 135 -1.42 -4.68 12.42
CA ASP A 135 -1.92 -3.34 12.08
C ASP A 135 -3.04 -2.91 13.04
N ARG A 136 -2.76 -2.91 14.34
CA ARG A 136 -3.68 -2.48 15.40
C ARG A 136 -3.22 -1.15 15.98
N TRP A 137 -4.11 -0.17 16.02
CA TRP A 137 -3.77 1.20 16.42
C TRP A 137 -4.47 1.55 17.72
N ILE A 138 -3.74 2.12 18.67
CA ILE A 138 -4.30 2.58 19.95
C ILE A 138 -5.01 3.94 19.83
N ASP A 139 -4.76 4.66 18.72
CA ASP A 139 -5.29 6.00 18.46
C ASP A 139 -6.61 5.99 17.68
N LEU A 140 -7.16 4.80 17.40
CA LEU A 140 -8.46 4.63 16.75
C LEU A 140 -9.48 4.08 17.75
N ASP A 141 -10.71 4.58 17.68
CA ASP A 141 -11.84 4.04 18.43
C ASP A 141 -12.34 2.70 17.87
N GLN A 142 -12.01 2.41 16.61
CA GLN A 142 -12.29 1.14 15.94
C GLN A 142 -11.09 0.67 15.11
N ASP A 143 -10.76 -0.61 15.24
CA ASP A 143 -9.70 -1.24 14.44
C ASP A 143 -10.15 -1.37 12.97
N PRO A 144 -9.30 -1.02 11.98
CA PRO A 144 -9.57 -1.34 10.59
C PRO A 144 -9.61 -2.87 10.44
N GLN A 145 -10.70 -3.39 9.85
CA GLN A 145 -10.91 -4.83 9.74
C GLN A 145 -10.36 -5.42 8.43
N ILE A 146 -10.01 -4.57 7.46
CA ILE A 146 -9.47 -5.01 6.19
C ILE A 146 -8.34 -4.10 5.70
N THR A 147 -7.25 -4.74 5.29
CA THR A 147 -6.15 -4.12 4.54
C THR A 147 -6.07 -4.77 3.17
N ILE A 148 -5.98 -3.96 2.12
CA ILE A 148 -5.76 -4.44 0.75
C ILE A 148 -4.32 -4.14 0.38
N TYR A 149 -3.55 -5.18 0.09
CA TYR A 149 -2.16 -5.07 -0.35
C TYR A 149 -2.03 -5.46 -1.82
N THR A 150 -1.55 -4.51 -2.62
CA THR A 150 -1.24 -4.73 -4.04
C THR A 150 0.28 -4.74 -4.22
N ALA A 151 0.80 -5.86 -4.71
CA ALA A 151 2.19 -5.94 -5.15
C ALA A 151 2.32 -5.21 -6.49
N LEU A 152 3.13 -4.14 -6.53
CA LEU A 152 3.47 -3.45 -7.78
C LEU A 152 4.58 -4.16 -8.54
N ASP A 153 5.45 -4.90 -7.85
CA ASP A 153 6.51 -5.72 -8.42
C ASP A 153 6.28 -7.21 -8.12
N PRO A 154 6.98 -8.13 -8.81
CA PRO A 154 6.95 -9.55 -8.46
C PRO A 154 7.32 -9.80 -6.98
N ALA A 155 6.34 -10.14 -6.16
CA ALA A 155 6.51 -10.42 -4.74
C ALA A 155 6.94 -11.87 -4.51
N THR A 156 8.24 -12.15 -4.66
CA THR A 156 8.86 -13.45 -4.36
C THR A 156 9.43 -13.48 -2.95
N GLN A 157 9.74 -14.66 -2.41
CA GLN A 157 10.40 -14.79 -1.11
C GLN A 157 11.76 -14.05 -1.08
N GLU A 158 12.55 -14.20 -2.15
CA GLU A 158 13.85 -13.53 -2.31
C GLU A 158 13.73 -11.99 -2.34
N LYS A 159 12.61 -11.47 -2.84
CA LYS A 159 12.31 -10.02 -2.90
C LYS A 159 11.51 -9.54 -1.68
N GLY A 160 11.36 -10.39 -0.67
CA GLY A 160 10.67 -10.06 0.58
C GLY A 160 9.17 -9.93 0.42
N CYS A 161 8.49 -10.93 -0.13
CA CYS A 161 7.03 -10.99 -0.10
C CYS A 161 6.50 -10.93 1.35
N GLN A 162 5.23 -10.55 1.51
CA GLN A 162 4.58 -10.60 2.81
C GLN A 162 4.49 -12.05 3.30
N LEU A 163 4.74 -12.24 4.59
CA LEU A 163 4.50 -13.48 5.30
C LEU A 163 3.35 -13.24 6.27
N MET A 164 2.33 -14.09 6.21
CA MET A 164 1.17 -14.04 7.08
C MET A 164 1.19 -15.25 8.00
N MET A 165 0.77 -15.06 9.24
CA MET A 165 0.58 -16.12 10.23
C MET A 165 -0.78 -15.89 10.88
N ASN A 166 -1.52 -16.98 11.06
CA ASN A 166 -2.83 -17.02 11.70
C ASN A 166 -2.73 -17.83 12.98
#